data_AF-A0AAX4II19-F1
#
_entry.id   AF-A0AAX4II19-F1
#
_cell.length_a   1.000
_cell.length_b   1.000
_cell.length_c   1.000
_cell.angle_alpha   90.00
_cell.angle_beta   90.00
_cell.angle_gamma   90.00
#
_symmetry.space_group_name_H-M   'P 1'
#
loop_
_entity.id
_entity.type
_entity.pdbx_description
1 polymer ?
#
loop_
_entity_poly.entity_id
_entity_poly.type
_entity_poly.pdbx_seq_one_letter_code
_entity_poly.pdbx_strand_id
1 'polypeptide(L)'
;MMKLAGAFTILSAVFVAAAPTPQDDEPTAVFGISFTFENGTFTDVFDVPETLSGYPLASNGIVTNVFIYPPPGQPARCAFLEPEPSRQGLGAWVIARATTIALDPPGEVGFVQCNRA
;
A
#
# COMPACT_ATOMS: atom_id res chain seq x y z
N MET A 1 -39.27 55.18 35.30
CA MET A 1 -38.68 55.81 34.10
C MET A 1 -37.39 55.08 33.75
N MET A 2 -37.23 54.83 32.46
CA MET A 2 -36.30 53.92 31.79
C MET A 2 -34.91 54.57 31.60
N LYS A 3 -33.81 53.84 31.83
CA LYS A 3 -32.77 53.57 30.81
C LYS A 3 -31.57 52.79 31.38
N LEU A 4 -31.45 51.55 30.90
CA LEU A 4 -30.21 50.77 30.84
C LEU A 4 -29.15 51.54 30.03
N ALA A 5 -27.91 51.50 30.49
CA ALA A 5 -26.73 51.75 29.65
C ALA A 5 -25.68 50.69 29.98
N GLY A 6 -25.78 49.53 29.33
CA GLY A 6 -24.73 48.51 29.33
C GLY A 6 -23.78 48.78 28.17
N ALA A 7 -22.53 49.12 28.47
CA ALA A 7 -21.46 49.14 27.49
C ALA A 7 -20.86 47.73 27.41
N PHE A 8 -21.26 46.94 26.42
CA PHE A 8 -20.61 45.68 26.06
C PHE A 8 -19.39 46.00 25.19
N THR A 9 -18.20 45.98 25.78
CA THR A 9 -16.93 45.95 25.05
C THR A 9 -16.70 44.51 24.57
N ILE A 10 -16.97 44.26 23.28
CA ILE A 10 -16.66 42.98 22.63
C ILE A 10 -15.15 42.99 22.34
N LEU A 11 -14.40 42.24 23.15
CA LEU A 11 -12.97 42.01 22.93
C LEU A 11 -12.83 40.97 21.80
N SER A 12 -12.51 41.41 20.60
CA SER A 12 -12.26 40.54 19.45
C SER A 12 -11.04 39.64 19.70
N ALA A 13 -11.28 38.38 20.05
CA ALA A 13 -10.26 37.35 20.09
C ALA A 13 -9.93 36.92 18.65
N VAL A 14 -8.73 37.29 18.18
CA VAL A 14 -8.18 36.81 16.91
C VAL A 14 -7.77 35.35 17.11
N PHE A 15 -8.53 34.41 16.54
CA PHE A 15 -8.06 33.04 16.40
C PHE A 15 -6.97 33.04 15.32
N VAL A 16 -5.71 32.90 15.75
CA VAL A 16 -4.63 32.48 14.84
C VAL A 16 -4.90 31.02 14.53
N ALA A 17 -5.57 30.75 13.41
CA ALA A 17 -5.61 29.41 12.84
C ALA A 17 -4.18 29.01 12.50
N ALA A 18 -3.59 28.14 13.32
CA ALA A 18 -2.36 27.46 12.94
C ALA A 18 -2.68 26.68 11.66
N ALA A 19 -2.10 27.11 10.53
CA ALA A 19 -2.17 26.35 9.29
C ALA A 19 -1.63 24.94 9.56
N PRO A 20 -2.27 23.87 9.06
CA PRO A 20 -1.71 22.53 9.17
C PRO A 20 -0.31 22.57 8.56
N THR A 21 0.70 22.28 9.38
CA THR A 21 2.05 22.04 8.89
C THR A 21 1.97 20.94 7.84
N PRO A 22 2.61 21.09 6.67
CA PRO A 22 2.80 19.98 5.75
C PRO A 22 3.40 18.84 6.58
N GLN A 23 2.64 17.77 6.71
CA GLN A 23 3.18 16.53 7.25
C GLN A 23 4.25 16.15 6.23
N ASP A 24 5.52 16.18 6.61
CA ASP A 24 6.59 15.63 5.78
C ASP A 24 6.12 14.21 5.41
N ASP A 25 5.75 14.01 4.14
CA ASP A 25 5.25 12.74 3.66
C ASP A 25 6.35 11.71 3.93
N GLU A 26 6.13 10.84 4.91
CA GLU A 26 6.98 9.65 5.05
C GLU A 26 7.04 9.00 3.67
N PRO A 27 8.22 8.57 3.19
CA PRO A 27 8.31 7.92 1.90
C PRO A 27 7.31 6.77 1.87
N THR A 28 6.33 6.83 0.97
CA THR A 28 5.34 5.77 0.82
C THR A 28 6.07 4.44 0.75
N ALA A 29 5.78 3.53 1.68
CA ALA A 29 6.49 2.25 1.73
C ALA A 29 6.30 1.50 0.39
N VAL A 30 7.42 1.09 -0.21
CA VAL A 30 7.46 0.39 -1.51
C VAL A 30 7.99 -1.02 -1.33
N PHE A 31 7.34 -1.97 -2.00
CA PHE A 31 7.71 -3.37 -2.08
C PHE A 31 8.29 -3.65 -3.46
N GLY A 32 9.48 -4.24 -3.52
CA GLY A 32 10.04 -4.73 -4.78
C GLY A 32 9.48 -6.12 -5.11
N ILE A 33 8.84 -6.27 -6.27
CA ILE A 33 8.23 -7.54 -6.70
C ILE A 33 8.81 -7.96 -8.06
N SER A 34 9.18 -9.23 -8.23
CA SER A 34 9.52 -9.81 -9.54
C SER A 34 8.86 -11.18 -9.70
N PHE A 35 8.39 -11.48 -10.91
CA PHE A 35 7.73 -12.74 -11.23
C PHE A 35 8.68 -13.68 -11.95
N THR A 36 8.63 -14.96 -11.61
CA THR A 36 9.27 -16.05 -12.38
C THR A 36 8.18 -16.91 -13.03
N PHE A 37 8.30 -17.12 -14.33
CA PHE A 37 7.34 -17.87 -15.12
C PHE A 37 7.71 -19.36 -15.21
N GLU A 38 6.79 -20.19 -15.71
CA GLU A 38 7.01 -21.63 -15.88
C GLU A 38 8.22 -21.98 -16.76
N ASN A 39 8.53 -21.14 -17.75
CA ASN A 39 9.69 -21.32 -18.63
C ASN A 39 11.03 -20.88 -17.99
N GLY A 40 11.03 -20.49 -16.71
CA GLY A 40 12.21 -20.06 -15.96
C GLY A 40 12.68 -18.63 -16.25
N THR A 41 12.01 -17.89 -17.12
CA THR A 41 12.26 -16.45 -17.31
C THR A 41 11.67 -15.65 -16.15
N PHE A 42 12.16 -14.43 -15.95
CA PHE A 42 11.70 -13.55 -14.89
C PHE A 42 11.59 -12.10 -15.35
N THR A 43 10.79 -11.33 -14.63
CA THR A 43 10.62 -9.89 -14.88
C THR A 43 11.69 -9.08 -14.15
N ASP A 44 11.86 -7.82 -14.55
CA ASP A 44 12.48 -6.81 -13.68
C ASP A 44 11.67 -6.63 -12.39
N VAL A 45 12.23 -5.85 -11.46
CA VAL A 45 11.59 -5.53 -10.18
C VAL A 45 10.58 -4.39 -10.38
N PHE A 46 9.35 -4.62 -9.95
CA PHE A 46 8.29 -3.64 -9.87
C PHE A 46 8.23 -3.02 -8.49
N ASP A 47 8.07 -1.70 -8.44
CA ASP A 47 7.80 -0.95 -7.22
C ASP A 47 6.28 -0.95 -6.94
N VAL A 48 5.87 -1.72 -5.94
CA VAL A 48 4.47 -1.84 -5.53
C VAL A 48 4.26 -1.02 -4.25
N PRO A 49 3.34 -0.05 -4.24
CA PRO A 49 3.07 0.73 -3.03
C PRO A 49 2.33 -0.10 -1.98
N GLU A 50 2.46 0.31 -0.72
CA GLU A 50 1.63 -0.20 0.37
C GLU A 50 0.14 0.04 0.10
N THR A 51 -0.64 -1.04 -0.04
CA THR A 51 -2.08 -0.99 -0.27
C THR A 51 -2.79 -2.30 0.08
N LEU A 52 -3.98 -2.16 0.67
CA LEU A 52 -4.93 -3.25 0.91
C LEU A 52 -5.95 -3.40 -0.24
N SER A 53 -6.09 -2.40 -1.11
CA SER A 53 -7.10 -2.38 -2.17
C SER A 53 -6.70 -3.21 -3.41
N GLY A 54 -5.42 -3.59 -3.48
CA GLY A 54 -4.83 -4.28 -4.63
C GLY A 54 -4.30 -3.28 -5.64
N TYR A 55 -2.99 -3.31 -5.83
CA TYR A 55 -2.28 -2.59 -6.88
C TYR A 55 -2.34 -3.41 -8.18
N PRO A 56 -2.77 -2.83 -9.31
CA PRO A 56 -2.79 -3.55 -10.58
C PRO A 56 -1.36 -3.83 -11.02
N LEU A 57 -1.03 -5.11 -11.17
CA LEU A 57 0.28 -5.57 -11.62
C LEU A 57 0.09 -6.84 -12.44
N ALA A 58 -0.17 -6.65 -13.73
CA ALA A 58 -0.42 -7.73 -14.67
C ALA A 58 0.88 -8.45 -15.06
N SER A 59 0.98 -9.72 -14.71
CA SER A 59 2.11 -10.60 -15.06
C SER A 59 2.12 -11.03 -16.53
N ASN A 60 0.96 -11.04 -17.21
CA ASN A 60 0.78 -11.48 -18.60
C ASN A 60 1.29 -12.90 -18.89
N GLY A 61 1.29 -13.77 -17.87
CA GLY A 61 1.75 -15.15 -17.97
C GLY A 61 1.61 -15.91 -16.65
N ILE A 62 1.73 -17.24 -16.71
CA ILE A 62 1.62 -18.08 -15.51
C ILE A 62 2.88 -17.94 -14.65
N VAL A 63 2.69 -17.40 -13.46
CA VAL A 63 3.73 -17.19 -12.46
C VAL A 63 3.83 -18.43 -11.58
N THR A 64 5.05 -18.95 -11.43
CA THR A 64 5.36 -20.07 -10.53
C THR A 64 5.98 -19.59 -9.24
N ASN A 65 6.78 -18.52 -9.29
CA ASN A 65 7.42 -17.97 -8.12
C ASN A 65 7.37 -16.44 -8.14
N VAL A 66 7.33 -15.85 -6.94
CA VAL A 66 7.42 -14.40 -6.75
C VAL A 66 8.57 -14.09 -5.84
N PHE A 67 9.49 -13.24 -6.29
CA PHE A 67 10.47 -12.60 -5.42
C PHE A 67 9.86 -11.34 -4.81
N ILE A 68 10.05 -11.16 -3.50
CA ILE A 68 9.51 -10.05 -2.73
C ILE A 68 10.63 -9.43 -1.89
N TYR A 69 10.87 -8.14 -2.08
CA TYR A 69 11.75 -7.31 -1.27
C TYR A 69 10.90 -6.33 -0.45
N PRO A 70 10.65 -6.60 0.85
CA PRO A 70 9.84 -5.72 1.68
C PRO A 70 10.62 -4.46 2.11
N PRO A 71 9.91 -3.37 2.45
CA PRO A 71 10.51 -2.24 3.13
C PRO A 71 11.12 -2.68 4.47
N PRO A 72 12.21 -2.03 4.93
CA PRO A 72 12.89 -2.43 6.16
C PRO A 72 12.05 -2.14 7.42
N GLY A 73 12.36 -2.85 8.51
CA GLY A 73 11.93 -2.50 9.87
C GLY A 73 10.71 -3.24 10.40
N GLN A 74 9.81 -3.74 9.56
CA GLN A 74 8.64 -4.50 9.99
C GLN A 74 8.36 -5.68 9.04
N PRO A 75 7.81 -6.80 9.54
CA PRO A 75 7.27 -7.83 8.68
C PRO A 75 6.20 -7.23 7.76
N ALA A 76 6.16 -7.72 6.54
CA ALA A 76 5.16 -7.39 5.55
C ALA A 76 4.18 -8.55 5.38
N ARG A 77 3.01 -8.26 4.85
CA ARG A 77 2.10 -9.23 4.28
C ARG A 77 1.89 -8.87 2.82
N CYS A 78 2.04 -9.86 1.93
CA CYS A 78 1.68 -9.71 0.53
C CYS A 78 0.71 -10.82 0.11
N ALA A 79 -0.33 -10.47 -0.64
CA ALA A 79 -1.25 -11.38 -1.30
C ALA A 79 -1.28 -11.12 -2.80
N PHE A 80 -1.43 -12.20 -3.57
CA PHE A 80 -1.44 -12.16 -5.02
C PHE A 80 -2.81 -12.63 -5.49
N LEU A 81 -3.39 -11.89 -6.43
CA LEU A 81 -4.72 -12.16 -6.94
C LEU A 81 -4.66 -12.35 -8.45
N GLU A 82 -5.53 -13.23 -8.95
CA GLU A 82 -5.79 -13.37 -10.38
C GLU A 82 -6.28 -12.04 -11.00
N PRO A 83 -6.19 -11.90 -12.33
CA PRO A 83 -6.83 -10.82 -13.06
C PRO A 83 -8.35 -10.77 -12.84
N GLU A 84 -8.96 -9.66 -13.27
CA GLU A 84 -10.40 -9.60 -13.38
C GLU A 84 -10.92 -10.63 -14.41
N PRO A 85 -12.13 -11.19 -14.20
CA PRO A 85 -13.10 -10.83 -13.18
C PRO A 85 -12.99 -11.64 -11.87
N SER A 86 -12.17 -12.70 -11.81
CA SER A 86 -12.17 -13.61 -10.66
C SER A 86 -11.60 -12.94 -9.42
N ARG A 87 -10.46 -12.23 -9.56
CA ARG A 87 -9.65 -11.71 -8.45
C ARG A 87 -9.43 -12.75 -7.34
N GLN A 88 -9.38 -14.03 -7.71
CA GLN A 88 -9.19 -15.12 -6.77
C GLN A 88 -7.79 -15.05 -6.18
N GLY A 89 -7.67 -15.38 -4.89
CA GLY A 89 -6.37 -15.40 -4.21
C GLY A 89 -5.50 -16.56 -4.70
N LEU A 90 -4.30 -16.23 -5.17
CA LEU A 90 -3.21 -17.15 -5.49
C LEU A 90 -2.31 -17.42 -4.28
N GLY A 91 -2.62 -16.79 -3.15
CA GLY A 91 -1.99 -17.01 -1.85
C GLY A 91 -1.63 -15.70 -1.14
N ALA A 92 -1.26 -15.82 0.13
CA ALA A 92 -0.82 -14.72 0.96
C ALA A 92 0.31 -15.15 1.90
N TRP A 93 1.32 -14.30 2.06
CA TRP A 93 2.53 -14.60 2.81
C TRP A 93 2.88 -13.48 3.77
N VAL A 94 3.49 -13.85 4.89
CA VAL A 94 4.17 -12.91 5.80
C VAL A 94 5.65 -12.94 5.48
N ILE A 95 6.23 -11.79 5.17
CA ILE A 95 7.59 -11.63 4.68
C ILE A 95 8.38 -10.75 5.64
N ALA A 96 9.33 -11.33 6.37
CA ALA A 96 10.20 -10.58 7.29
C ALA A 96 11.48 -10.03 6.63
N ARG A 97 11.85 -10.57 5.47
CA ARG A 97 13.05 -10.22 4.70
C ARG A 97 12.86 -10.61 3.24
N ALA A 98 13.73 -10.13 2.36
CA ALA A 98 13.73 -10.50 0.96
C ALA A 98 13.65 -12.03 0.78
N THR A 99 12.70 -12.51 -0.01
CA THR A 99 12.46 -13.94 -0.19
C THR A 99 11.80 -14.23 -1.53
N THR A 100 11.90 -15.49 -1.97
CA THR A 100 11.08 -16.04 -3.04
C THR A 100 10.03 -16.96 -2.45
N ILE A 101 8.80 -16.87 -2.96
CA ILE A 101 7.68 -17.75 -2.62
C ILE A 101 7.23 -18.49 -3.88
N ALA A 102 6.78 -19.72 -3.73
CA ALA A 102 6.09 -20.45 -4.79
C ALA A 102 4.59 -20.13 -4.73
N LEU A 103 3.98 -19.87 -5.88
CA LEU A 103 2.53 -19.86 -6.01
C LEU A 103 2.07 -21.31 -6.20
N ASP A 104 1.14 -21.75 -5.34
CA ASP A 104 0.57 -23.09 -5.40
C ASP A 104 -0.97 -23.01 -5.23
N PRO A 105 -1.74 -23.18 -6.32
CA PRO A 105 -1.28 -23.48 -7.67
C PRO A 105 -0.58 -22.29 -8.36
N PRO A 106 0.30 -22.54 -9.36
CA PRO A 106 0.77 -21.49 -10.27
C PRO A 106 -0.39 -20.81 -10.98
N GLY A 107 -0.28 -19.51 -11.24
CA GLY A 107 -1.37 -18.73 -11.84
C GLY A 107 -0.91 -17.39 -12.40
N GLU A 108 -1.76 -16.79 -13.23
CA GLU A 108 -1.54 -15.41 -13.69
C GLU A 108 -1.85 -14.43 -12.56
N VAL A 109 -0.91 -13.54 -12.25
CA VAL A 109 -1.11 -12.45 -11.28
C VAL A 109 -1.65 -11.22 -12.03
N GLY A 110 -2.76 -10.66 -11.55
CA GLY A 110 -3.32 -9.39 -12.02
C GLY A 110 -3.25 -8.27 -10.98
N PHE A 111 -3.28 -8.60 -9.69
CA PHE A 111 -3.17 -7.62 -8.60
C PHE A 111 -2.30 -8.11 -7.46
N VAL A 112 -1.65 -7.17 -6.78
CA VAL A 112 -0.85 -7.40 -5.58
C VAL A 112 -1.34 -6.53 -4.44
N GLN A 113 -1.57 -7.12 -3.28
CA GLN A 113 -1.89 -6.41 -2.04
C GLN A 113 -0.71 -6.58 -1.10
N CYS A 114 0.01 -5.51 -0.80
CA CYS A 114 1.14 -5.55 0.14
C CYS A 114 0.96 -4.49 1.21
N ASN A 115 1.19 -4.85 2.47
CA ASN A 115 1.17 -3.93 3.59
C ASN A 115 2.13 -4.40 4.69
N ARG A 116 2.57 -3.49 5.55
CA ARG A 116 3.25 -3.85 6.79
C ARG A 116 2.26 -4.56 7.72
N ALA A 117 2.71 -5.64 8.35
CA ALA A 117 1.90 -6.57 9.13
C ALA A 117 1.75 -6.18 10.61
#